data_AF-A0A8K9UVL6-F1
#
_entry.id   AF-A0A8K9UVL6-F1
#
_cell.length_a   1.000
_cell.length_b   1.000
_cell.length_c   1.000
_cell.angle_alpha   90.00
_cell.angle_beta   90.00
_cell.angle_gamma   90.00
#
_symmetry.space_group_name_H-M   'P 1'
#
loop_
_entity.id
_entity.type
_entity.pdbx_description
1 polymer ?
#
loop_
_entity_poly.entity_id
_entity_poly.type
_entity_poly.pdbx_seq_one_letter_code
_entity_poly.pdbx_strand_id
1 'polypeptide(L)'
;MFICSERQRETGCVYIYLSISLLYTAVSRAPVPMAVVRRELSCESYPIELRCPGTDVIMIDSANYGRTDDKICDSDPAQMENTRCYLPDAYKIMSLRCNNRTQCVVVAGPDVFPDPCPGTYKYLEVQYECERREGRVSLNDCLTSDPSVDRLRLGKRLTSGKRRS
;
A
#
# COMPACT_ATOMS: atom_id res chain seq x y z
N MET A 1 27.39 29.65 -43.93
CA MET A 1 26.55 30.64 -44.63
C MET A 1 25.17 30.02 -44.82
N PHE A 2 24.23 30.30 -43.91
CA PHE A 2 22.81 30.11 -44.17
C PHE A 2 22.14 31.45 -43.92
N ILE A 3 21.80 32.10 -45.03
CA ILE A 3 21.03 33.33 -45.08
C ILE A 3 19.57 32.91 -44.92
N CYS A 4 18.89 33.33 -43.85
CA CYS A 4 17.43 33.34 -43.80
C CYS A 4 16.94 34.69 -43.28
N SER A 5 16.36 35.43 -44.24
CA SER A 5 15.63 36.69 -44.21
C SER A 5 14.86 37.03 -42.92
N GLU A 6 15.00 38.28 -42.47
CA GLU A 6 14.38 38.89 -41.28
C GLU A 6 12.83 38.92 -41.26
N ARG A 7 12.13 38.50 -42.33
CA ARG A 7 10.67 38.57 -42.42
C ARG A 7 9.93 37.25 -42.13
N GLN A 8 10.63 36.15 -41.87
CA GLN A 8 10.04 34.85 -41.47
C GLN A 8 10.26 34.49 -39.99
N ARG A 9 10.84 35.40 -39.19
CA ARG A 9 11.24 35.14 -37.80
C ARG A 9 10.08 35.17 -36.79
N GLU A 10 9.00 35.92 -37.08
CA GLU A 10 7.86 36.06 -36.17
C GLU A 10 6.92 34.83 -36.17
N THR A 11 6.56 34.31 -37.35
CA THR A 11 5.70 33.12 -37.47
C THR A 11 6.37 31.85 -36.97
N GLY A 12 7.68 31.71 -37.18
CA GLY A 12 8.48 30.59 -36.66
C GLY A 12 8.62 30.60 -35.13
N CYS A 13 8.81 31.77 -34.51
CA CYS A 13 8.81 31.90 -33.05
C CYS A 13 7.46 31.50 -32.44
N VAL A 14 6.33 31.98 -33.00
CA VAL A 14 4.99 31.64 -32.49
C VAL A 14 4.71 30.13 -32.60
N TYR A 15 5.14 29.48 -33.68
CA TYR A 15 4.99 28.03 -33.86
C TYR A 15 5.83 27.22 -32.85
N ILE A 16 7.03 27.72 -32.52
CA ILE A 16 7.90 27.13 -31.50
C ILE A 16 7.31 27.34 -30.10
N TYR A 17 6.80 28.53 -29.76
CA TYR A 17 6.13 28.78 -28.48
C TYR A 17 4.84 27.97 -28.30
N LEU A 18 4.02 27.81 -29.35
CA LEU A 18 2.82 26.95 -29.31
C LEU A 18 3.18 25.47 -29.17
N SER A 19 4.19 24.98 -29.88
CA SER A 19 4.65 23.59 -29.76
C SER A 19 5.35 23.32 -28.42
N ILE A 20 6.13 24.25 -27.88
CA ILE A 20 6.70 24.16 -26.52
C ILE A 20 5.61 24.22 -25.46
N SER A 21 4.56 25.04 -25.62
CA SER A 21 3.41 25.09 -24.69
C SER A 21 2.60 23.78 -24.72
N LEU A 22 2.38 23.20 -25.91
CA LEU A 22 1.78 21.87 -26.10
C LEU A 22 2.63 20.75 -25.47
N LEU A 23 3.96 20.84 -25.55
CA LEU A 23 4.89 19.93 -24.88
C LEU A 23 4.91 20.15 -23.35
N TYR A 24 4.73 21.38 -22.87
CA TYR A 24 4.66 21.70 -21.44
C TYR A 24 3.35 21.23 -20.79
N THR A 25 2.22 21.26 -21.51
CA THR A 25 0.96 20.65 -21.03
C THR A 25 1.05 19.12 -20.92
N ALA A 26 2.06 18.51 -21.54
CA ALA A 26 2.37 17.09 -21.43
C ALA A 26 3.45 16.77 -20.38
N VAL A 27 3.81 17.73 -19.51
CA VAL A 27 4.57 17.42 -18.28
C VAL A 27 3.68 16.54 -17.42
N SER A 28 3.93 15.25 -17.55
CA SER A 28 3.22 14.16 -16.93
C SER A 28 3.27 14.34 -15.42
N ARG A 29 2.13 14.67 -14.81
CA ARG A 29 1.91 14.30 -13.41
C ARG A 29 1.77 12.78 -13.39
N ALA A 30 2.89 12.07 -13.32
CA ALA A 30 2.87 10.69 -12.86
C ALA A 30 2.14 10.72 -11.50
N PRO A 31 1.10 9.91 -11.28
CA PRO A 31 0.52 9.76 -9.96
C PRO A 31 1.65 9.28 -9.05
N VAL A 32 2.03 10.10 -8.08
CA VAL A 32 2.88 9.63 -6.98
C VAL A 32 2.12 8.45 -6.37
N PRO A 33 2.71 7.24 -6.26
CA PRO A 33 2.03 6.16 -5.60
C PRO A 33 1.82 6.62 -4.16
N MET A 34 0.58 6.95 -3.81
CA MET A 34 0.22 7.14 -2.42
C MET A 34 0.55 5.82 -1.73
N ALA A 35 1.38 5.89 -0.68
CA ALA A 35 1.61 4.73 0.17
C ALA A 35 0.23 4.19 0.57
N VAL A 36 -0.04 2.93 0.21
CA VAL A 36 -1.35 2.32 0.45
C VAL A 36 -1.36 1.88 1.91
N VAL A 37 -1.96 2.69 2.77
CA VAL A 37 -2.26 2.30 4.16
C VAL A 37 -3.30 1.18 4.11
N ARG A 38 -2.93 0.03 4.67
CA ARG A 38 -3.81 -1.14 4.83
C ARG A 38 -4.33 -1.14 6.26
N ARG A 39 -5.62 -1.40 6.43
CA ARG A 39 -6.27 -1.50 7.74
C ARG A 39 -6.72 -2.93 7.98
N GLU A 40 -6.31 -3.49 9.10
CA GLU A 40 -6.69 -4.84 9.54
C GLU A 40 -7.31 -4.76 10.93
N LEU A 41 -8.28 -5.66 11.19
CA LEU A 41 -9.03 -5.66 12.43
C LEU A 41 -9.25 -7.08 12.95
N SER A 42 -9.07 -7.28 14.25
CA SER A 42 -9.34 -8.55 14.91
C SER A 42 -10.01 -8.33 16.27
N CYS A 43 -11.02 -9.14 16.58
CA CYS A 43 -11.72 -9.08 17.87
C CYS A 43 -10.85 -9.71 18.98
N GLU A 44 -11.20 -9.44 20.24
CA GLU A 44 -10.55 -10.06 21.39
C GLU A 44 -10.49 -11.60 21.27
N SER A 45 -9.37 -12.18 21.68
CA SER A 45 -9.05 -13.62 21.59
C SER A 45 -8.82 -14.17 20.18
N TYR A 46 -8.97 -13.36 19.13
CA TYR A 46 -8.67 -13.76 17.76
C TYR A 46 -7.26 -13.32 17.35
N PRO A 47 -6.54 -14.16 16.57
CA PRO A 47 -5.28 -13.75 15.97
C PRO A 47 -5.53 -12.73 14.86
N ILE A 48 -4.65 -11.74 14.76
CA ILE A 48 -4.53 -10.83 13.62
C ILE A 48 -3.32 -11.27 12.78
N GLU A 49 -3.48 -11.27 11.47
CA GLU A 49 -2.41 -11.62 10.53
C GLU A 49 -2.17 -10.48 9.55
N LEU A 50 -0.95 -9.96 9.55
CA LEU A 50 -0.49 -8.91 8.64
C LEU A 50 0.41 -9.54 7.58
N ARG A 51 0.19 -9.23 6.30
CA ARG A 51 0.98 -9.75 5.17
C ARG A 51 1.22 -8.67 4.14
N CYS A 52 2.48 -8.48 3.78
CA CYS A 52 2.89 -7.65 2.64
C CYS A 52 3.21 -8.52 1.41
N PRO A 53 2.88 -8.06 0.19
CA PRO A 53 3.21 -8.78 -1.03
C PRO A 53 4.71 -8.71 -1.34
N GLY A 54 5.23 -9.76 -1.98
CA GLY A 54 6.61 -9.80 -2.46
C GLY A 54 7.66 -9.78 -1.33
N THR A 55 8.59 -8.82 -1.43
CA THR A 55 9.71 -8.64 -0.48
C THR A 55 9.52 -7.43 0.43
N ASP A 56 8.33 -6.84 0.41
CA ASP A 56 8.02 -5.64 1.16
C ASP A 56 7.86 -5.98 2.64
N VAL A 57 8.28 -5.06 3.50
CA VAL A 57 8.21 -5.20 4.95
C VAL A 57 7.05 -4.40 5.50
N ILE A 58 6.44 -4.94 6.53
CA ILE A 58 5.38 -4.30 7.30
C ILE A 58 6.00 -3.15 8.09
N MET A 59 5.37 -1.99 7.99
CA MET A 59 5.64 -0.81 8.80
C MET A 59 4.33 -0.38 9.43
N ILE A 60 4.25 -0.45 10.76
CA ILE A 60 3.04 -0.05 11.49
C ILE A 60 2.95 1.48 11.47
N ASP A 61 1.83 2.01 10.96
CA ASP A 61 1.49 3.43 10.99
C ASP A 61 0.77 3.78 12.30
N SER A 62 -0.27 3.01 12.64
CA SER A 62 -1.00 3.18 13.89
C SER A 62 -1.59 1.85 14.38
N ALA A 63 -1.74 1.69 15.69
CA ALA A 63 -2.48 0.57 16.25
C ALA A 63 -3.18 0.99 17.54
N ASN A 64 -4.42 0.54 17.70
CA ASN A 64 -5.24 0.80 18.87
C ASN A 64 -5.86 -0.51 19.36
N TYR A 65 -5.74 -0.75 20.67
CA TYR A 65 -6.42 -1.86 21.32
C TYR A 65 -7.51 -1.31 22.24
N GLY A 66 -8.77 -1.60 21.92
CA GLY A 66 -9.90 -1.03 22.66
C GLY A 66 -11.19 -1.09 21.86
N ARG A 67 -12.04 -0.08 22.05
CA ARG A 67 -13.32 0.04 21.35
C ARG A 67 -13.56 1.52 21.06
N THR A 68 -13.64 1.84 19.77
CA THR A 68 -13.90 3.17 19.21
C THR A 68 -15.26 3.25 18.51
N ASP A 69 -15.77 2.09 18.11
CA ASP A 69 -16.97 1.93 17.32
C ASP A 69 -17.91 0.90 17.95
N ASP A 70 -19.20 1.18 17.84
CA ASP A 70 -20.32 0.38 18.33
C ASP A 70 -20.78 -0.69 17.35
N LYS A 71 -20.22 -0.75 16.13
CA LYS A 71 -20.61 -1.72 15.09
C LYS A 71 -19.57 -2.79 14.80
N ILE A 72 -18.42 -2.69 15.45
CA ILE A 72 -17.29 -3.59 15.22
C ILE A 72 -17.30 -4.64 16.30
N CYS A 73 -17.18 -5.92 15.89
CA CYS A 73 -17.23 -7.07 16.79
C CYS A 73 -18.51 -7.06 17.66
N ASP A 74 -19.64 -7.44 17.05
CA ASP A 74 -20.95 -7.50 17.72
C ASP A 74 -20.91 -8.43 18.93
N SER A 75 -21.43 -7.97 20.05
CA SER A 75 -21.47 -8.66 21.34
C SER A 75 -22.64 -8.15 22.17
N ASP A 76 -22.66 -8.44 23.48
CA ASP A 76 -23.72 -7.94 24.34
C ASP A 76 -23.74 -6.40 24.38
N PRO A 77 -24.93 -5.77 24.34
CA PRO A 77 -25.06 -4.31 24.29
C PRO A 77 -24.43 -3.60 25.50
N ALA A 78 -24.41 -4.25 26.67
CA ALA A 78 -23.73 -3.75 27.86
C ALA A 78 -22.21 -3.63 27.68
N GLN A 79 -21.61 -4.47 26.84
CA GLN A 79 -20.17 -4.47 26.56
C GLN A 79 -19.79 -3.56 25.38
N MET A 80 -20.77 -3.01 24.67
CA MET A 80 -20.59 -2.15 23.50
C MET A 80 -20.86 -0.67 23.80
N GLU A 81 -21.42 -0.36 24.97
CA GLU A 81 -21.76 1.02 25.39
C GLU A 81 -20.53 1.93 25.48
N ASN A 82 -19.36 1.37 25.81
CA ASN A 82 -18.13 2.15 25.95
C ASN A 82 -17.32 2.19 24.64
N THR A 83 -17.52 3.25 23.86
CA THR A 83 -16.78 3.55 22.62
C THR A 83 -15.60 4.50 22.82
N ARG A 84 -15.23 4.82 24.07
CA ARG A 84 -14.12 5.73 24.39
C ARG A 84 -12.93 5.00 24.99
N CYS A 85 -12.65 3.81 24.47
CA CYS A 85 -11.59 2.96 24.97
C CYS A 85 -10.41 2.93 23.99
N TYR A 86 -9.29 3.53 24.39
CA TYR A 86 -8.08 3.64 23.58
C TYR A 86 -6.86 3.19 24.37
N LEU A 87 -6.00 2.38 23.74
CA LEU A 87 -4.70 2.00 24.29
C LEU A 87 -3.60 2.35 23.27
N PRO A 88 -2.99 3.53 23.37
CA PRO A 88 -1.95 3.96 22.44
C PRO A 88 -0.66 3.11 22.55
N ASP A 89 -0.44 2.43 23.68
CA ASP A 89 0.71 1.53 23.86
C ASP A 89 0.64 0.27 22.96
N ALA A 90 -0.53 -0.04 22.40
CA ALA A 90 -0.67 -1.11 21.40
C ALA A 90 0.24 -0.87 20.18
N TYR A 91 0.43 0.38 19.76
CA TYR A 91 1.33 0.76 18.67
C TYR A 91 2.76 0.26 18.89
N LYS A 92 3.30 0.42 20.11
CA LYS A 92 4.68 0.02 20.43
C LYS A 92 4.84 -1.49 20.36
N ILE A 93 3.87 -2.24 20.87
CA ILE A 93 3.89 -3.70 20.89
C ILE A 93 3.80 -4.25 19.47
N MET A 94 2.90 -3.70 18.65
CA MET A 94 2.74 -4.10 17.25
C MET A 94 3.98 -3.75 16.43
N SER A 95 4.52 -2.54 16.60
CA SER A 95 5.74 -2.10 15.93
C SER A 95 6.92 -3.01 16.28
N LEU A 96 7.10 -3.35 17.55
CA LEU A 96 8.19 -4.23 18.00
C LEU A 96 8.08 -5.65 17.42
N ARG A 97 6.86 -6.18 17.30
CA ARG A 97 6.64 -7.56 16.82
C ARG A 97 6.65 -7.67 15.29
N CYS A 98 6.08 -6.68 14.61
CA CYS A 98 5.76 -6.77 13.18
C CYS A 98 6.63 -5.91 12.27
N ASN A 99 7.28 -4.84 12.75
CA ASN A 99 8.12 -4.02 11.87
C ASN A 99 9.26 -4.84 11.27
N ASN A 100 9.62 -4.53 10.02
CA ASN A 100 10.67 -5.22 9.26
C ASN A 100 10.40 -6.70 8.96
N ARG A 101 9.15 -7.17 9.09
CA ARG A 101 8.73 -8.53 8.71
C ARG A 101 7.80 -8.48 7.49
N THR A 102 7.84 -9.50 6.66
CA THR A 102 6.91 -9.66 5.53
C THR A 102 5.54 -10.20 5.98
N GLN A 103 5.54 -10.97 7.08
CA GLN A 103 4.37 -11.57 7.70
C GLN A 103 4.48 -11.49 9.22
N CYS A 104 3.38 -11.13 9.89
CA CYS A 104 3.31 -11.07 11.35
C CYS A 104 1.96 -11.60 11.83
N VAL A 105 1.97 -12.41 12.88
CA VAL A 105 0.75 -12.91 13.54
C VAL A 105 0.82 -12.58 15.02
N VAL A 106 -0.22 -11.92 15.54
CA VAL A 106 -0.31 -11.53 16.95
C VAL A 106 -1.71 -11.88 17.45
N VAL A 107 -1.83 -12.41 18.66
CA VAL A 107 -3.13 -12.67 19.29
C VAL A 107 -3.59 -11.42 20.04
N ALA A 108 -4.80 -10.95 19.76
CA ALA A 108 -5.41 -9.80 20.42
C ALA A 108 -5.97 -10.22 21.79
N GLY A 109 -5.11 -10.35 22.79
CA GLY A 109 -5.49 -10.81 24.13
C GLY A 109 -4.76 -10.09 25.27
N PRO A 110 -5.23 -10.31 26.50
CA PRO A 110 -4.68 -9.68 27.70
C PRO A 110 -3.24 -10.12 28.01
N ASP A 111 -2.79 -11.25 27.46
CA ASP A 111 -1.40 -11.74 27.59
C ASP A 111 -0.37 -10.83 26.90
N VAL A 112 -0.82 -10.09 25.88
CA VAL A 112 0.04 -9.26 25.02
C VAL A 112 -0.21 -7.78 25.26
N PHE A 113 -1.47 -7.41 25.45
CA PHE A 113 -1.89 -6.03 25.64
C PHE A 113 -2.48 -5.86 27.04
N PRO A 114 -2.05 -4.85 27.82
CA PRO A 114 -2.70 -4.54 29.08
C PRO A 114 -4.15 -4.11 28.86
N ASP A 115 -5.02 -4.33 29.84
CA ASP A 115 -6.45 -4.01 29.73
C ASP A 115 -6.74 -2.53 30.07
N PRO A 116 -7.17 -1.70 29.09
CA PRO A 116 -7.55 -0.31 29.34
C PRO A 116 -8.96 -0.14 29.90
N CYS A 117 -9.88 -1.07 29.59
CA CYS A 117 -11.30 -0.98 29.94
C CYS A 117 -11.85 -2.37 30.29
N PRO A 118 -11.86 -2.76 31.58
CA PRO A 118 -12.44 -4.03 31.98
C PRO A 118 -13.96 -4.04 31.76
N GLY A 119 -14.49 -5.16 31.24
CA GLY A 119 -15.93 -5.34 31.01
C GLY A 119 -16.45 -4.84 29.66
N THR A 120 -15.59 -4.30 28.80
CA THR A 120 -15.92 -3.91 27.42
C THR A 120 -15.33 -4.94 26.46
N TYR A 121 -16.11 -5.40 25.48
CA TYR A 121 -15.62 -6.31 24.46
C TYR A 121 -14.72 -5.54 23.49
N LYS A 122 -13.44 -5.83 23.45
CA LYS A 122 -12.44 -5.00 22.76
C LYS A 122 -12.00 -5.62 21.43
N TYR A 123 -11.40 -4.80 20.58
CA TYR A 123 -10.79 -5.23 19.33
C TYR A 123 -9.45 -4.52 19.12
N LEU A 124 -8.60 -5.16 18.34
CA LEU A 124 -7.33 -4.62 17.89
C LEU A 124 -7.52 -4.09 16.46
N GLU A 125 -7.29 -2.80 16.28
CA GLU A 125 -7.26 -2.14 14.99
C GLU A 125 -5.82 -1.75 14.66
N VAL A 126 -5.34 -2.14 13.48
CA VAL A 126 -3.97 -1.89 13.04
C VAL A 126 -3.98 -1.31 11.64
N GLN A 127 -3.29 -0.19 11.47
CA GLN A 127 -2.98 0.41 10.18
C GLN A 127 -1.50 0.23 9.91
N TYR A 128 -1.18 -0.30 8.72
CA TYR A 128 0.18 -0.59 8.33
C TYR A 128 0.40 -0.30 6.85
N GLU A 129 1.63 0.03 6.52
CA GLU A 129 2.11 0.20 5.16
C GLU A 129 3.10 -0.91 4.82
N CYS A 130 3.23 -1.19 3.53
CA CYS A 130 4.24 -2.10 3.02
C CYS A 130 5.35 -1.27 2.38
N GLU A 131 6.47 -1.16 3.08
CA GLU A 131 7.65 -0.48 2.57
C GLU A 131 8.56 -1.47 1.85
N ARG A 132 9.12 -1.05 0.72
CA ARG A 132 10.12 -1.86 0.05
C ARG A 132 11.36 -1.89 0.91
N ARG A 133 11.76 -3.09 1.35
CA ARG A 133 13.08 -3.28 1.96
C ARG A 133 14.11 -2.78 0.96
N GLU A 134 14.88 -1.76 1.31
CA GLU A 134 15.82 -1.10 0.40
C GLU A 134 16.80 -2.13 -0.19
N GLY A 135 16.49 -2.56 -1.40
CA GLY A 135 16.91 -3.85 -1.90
C GLY A 135 16.25 -4.15 -3.24
N ARG A 136 16.61 -3.36 -4.26
CA ARG A 136 16.21 -3.51 -5.67
C ARG A 136 14.70 -3.59 -5.90
N VAL A 137 14.09 -2.43 -6.16
CA VAL A 137 13.02 -2.40 -7.16
C VAL A 137 13.65 -2.85 -8.47
N SER A 138 13.52 -4.13 -8.82
CA SER A 138 13.74 -4.50 -10.21
C SER A 138 12.59 -3.88 -10.99
N LEU A 139 12.89 -3.09 -12.02
CA LEU A 139 11.89 -2.56 -12.97
C LEU A 139 10.94 -3.66 -13.50
N ASN A 140 11.31 -4.92 -13.37
CA ASN A 140 10.51 -6.09 -13.72
C ASN A 140 9.27 -6.29 -12.84
N ASP A 141 9.26 -5.85 -11.58
CA ASP A 141 8.11 -6.09 -10.68
C ASP A 141 6.93 -5.16 -11.01
N CYS A 142 7.21 -3.90 -11.38
CA CYS A 142 6.21 -2.98 -11.91
C CYS A 142 5.61 -3.45 -13.25
N LEU A 143 6.37 -4.20 -14.06
CA LEU A 143 5.91 -4.77 -15.34
C LEU A 143 4.99 -6.00 -15.15
N THR A 144 4.92 -6.59 -13.95
CA THR A 144 4.04 -7.74 -13.65
C THR A 144 2.73 -7.35 -12.97
N SER A 145 2.64 -6.14 -12.39
CA SER A 145 1.39 -5.58 -11.84
C SER A 145 0.52 -4.88 -12.89
N ASP A 146 0.96 -4.83 -14.15
CA ASP A 146 0.25 -4.19 -15.24
C ASP A 146 -0.73 -5.21 -15.89
N PRO A 147 -2.07 -5.04 -15.77
CA PRO A 147 -3.05 -5.95 -16.38
C PRO A 147 -2.95 -6.00 -17.92
N SER A 148 -2.14 -5.13 -18.51
CA SER A 148 -1.82 -5.06 -19.94
C SER A 148 -0.95 -6.24 -20.44
N VAL A 149 -0.16 -6.91 -19.58
CA VAL A 149 0.86 -7.89 -20.02
C VAL A 149 0.38 -9.35 -19.98
N ASP A 150 -0.61 -9.68 -19.14
CA ASP A 150 -1.13 -11.05 -19.02
C ASP A 150 -1.84 -11.56 -20.28
N ARG A 151 -2.33 -10.65 -21.14
CA ARG A 151 -2.99 -11.04 -22.39
C ARG A 151 -2.01 -11.52 -23.48
N LEU A 152 -0.70 -11.27 -23.34
CA LEU A 152 0.32 -11.72 -24.32
C LEU A 152 0.87 -13.13 -24.05
N ARG A 153 0.64 -13.74 -22.86
CA ARG A 153 1.17 -15.07 -22.52
C ARG A 153 0.28 -16.25 -22.89
N LEU A 154 -1.01 -16.04 -23.21
CA LEU A 154 -1.87 -17.13 -23.73
C LEU A 154 -1.78 -17.33 -25.27
N GLY A 155 -1.02 -16.50 -25.98
CA GLY A 155 -0.92 -16.55 -27.45
C GLY A 155 0.28 -17.30 -28.03
N LYS A 156 1.20 -17.84 -27.21
CA LYS A 156 2.42 -18.51 -27.72
C LYS A 156 2.62 -19.90 -27.10
N ARG A 157 1.65 -20.79 -27.30
CA ARG A 157 1.88 -22.24 -27.26
C ARG A 157 1.40 -22.82 -28.57
N LEU A 158 2.26 -22.80 -29.58
CA LEU A 158 2.31 -23.70 -30.74
C LEU A 158 3.47 -23.24 -31.62
N THR A 159 4.59 -23.96 -31.57
CA THR A 159 5.29 -24.57 -32.72
C THR A 159 6.74 -24.93 -32.38
N SER A 160 7.12 -26.11 -32.89
CA SER A 160 8.48 -26.59 -33.17
C SER A 160 9.16 -27.46 -32.11
N GLY A 161 9.14 -28.78 -32.37
CA GLY A 161 10.06 -29.75 -31.79
C GLY A 161 11.35 -29.91 -32.60
N LYS A 162 12.39 -30.50 -31.99
CA LYS A 162 13.48 -31.18 -32.71
C LYS A 162 14.25 -32.16 -31.81
N ARG A 163 14.50 -33.36 -32.35
CA ARG A 163 15.32 -34.48 -31.84
C ARG A 163 16.80 -34.13 -31.57
N ARG A 164 17.38 -34.79 -30.56
CA ARG A 164 18.68 -35.52 -30.43
C ARG A 164 18.95 -35.63 -28.92
N SER A 165 19.36 -36.75 -28.32
CA SER A 165 20.21 -37.86 -28.77
C SER A 165 19.64 -39.23 -28.41
#